data_AF-A0A451AG86-F1
#
_entry.id   AF-A0A451AG86-F1
#
_cell.length_a   1.000
_cell.length_b   1.000
_cell.length_c   1.000
_cell.angle_alpha   90.00
_cell.angle_beta   90.00
_cell.angle_gamma   90.00
#
_symmetry.space_group_name_H-M   'P 1'
#
loop_
_entity.id
_entity.type
_entity.pdbx_description
1 polymer ?
#
loop_
_entity_poly.entity_id
_entity_poly.type
_entity_poly.pdbx_seq_one_letter_code
_entity_poly.pdbx_strand_id
1 'polypeptide(L)'
;MNLKGAQAIAASIFLARNGASKAEIESFVVQWFDYDLSQSLSEIRPNYRFDESCQGTVPQALTAFIESVSYEDAIRNAISIGGDSDTLGCIAGGIAEAFYGGVPKNIKEAAKRILDRDLRMVVDSFYHEYINHI
;
A
#
# COMPACT_ATOMS: atom_id res chain seq x y z
N MET A 1 4.56 -2.51 15.73
CA MET A 1 5.37 -2.23 14.52
C MET A 1 6.70 -2.94 14.64
N ASN A 2 6.92 -4.01 13.88
CA ASN A 2 8.21 -4.70 13.83
C ASN A 2 9.06 -4.04 12.74
N LEU A 3 10.34 -3.74 13.01
CA LEU A 3 11.23 -2.97 12.12
C LEU A 3 11.23 -3.49 10.67
N LYS A 4 11.16 -4.82 10.54
CA LYS A 4 11.11 -5.57 9.28
C LYS A 4 9.93 -5.17 8.37
N GLY A 5 8.73 -5.04 8.92
CA GLY A 5 7.53 -4.69 8.13
C GLY A 5 7.57 -3.25 7.64
N ALA A 6 8.04 -2.33 8.48
CA ALA A 6 8.24 -0.94 8.10
C ALA A 6 9.28 -0.80 6.97
N GLN A 7 10.39 -1.53 7.07
CA GLN A 7 11.43 -1.57 6.03
C GLN A 7 10.90 -2.15 4.71
N ALA A 8 10.10 -3.22 4.75
CA ALA A 8 9.50 -3.80 3.55
C ALA A 8 8.56 -2.82 2.83
N ILE A 9 7.69 -2.12 3.57
CA ILE A 9 6.79 -1.12 2.98
C ILE A 9 7.59 0.04 2.39
N ALA A 10 8.55 0.58 3.14
CA ALA A 10 9.39 1.69 2.67
C ALA A 10 10.21 1.31 1.43
N ALA A 11 10.78 0.11 1.39
CA ALA A 11 11.49 -0.42 0.24
C ALA A 11 10.56 -0.58 -0.97
N SER A 12 9.35 -1.08 -0.77
CA SER A 12 8.35 -1.24 -1.84
C SER A 12 7.96 0.11 -2.46
N ILE A 13 7.70 1.13 -1.62
CA ILE A 13 7.41 2.49 -2.08
C ILE A 13 8.61 3.08 -2.85
N PHE A 14 9.83 2.90 -2.32
CA PHE A 14 11.04 3.39 -2.97
C PHE A 14 11.26 2.73 -4.34
N LEU A 15 11.18 1.41 -4.43
CA LEU A 15 11.34 0.67 -5.67
C LEU A 15 10.27 1.06 -6.69
N ALA A 16 9.01 1.19 -6.27
CA ALA A 16 7.91 1.65 -7.11
C ALA A 16 8.18 3.03 -7.72
N ARG A 17 8.67 3.99 -6.92
CA ARG A 17 9.05 5.34 -7.41
C ARG A 17 10.25 5.32 -8.37
N ASN A 18 11.09 4.30 -8.30
CA ASN A 18 12.25 4.13 -9.18
C ASN A 18 11.94 3.26 -10.42
N GLY A 19 10.66 2.97 -10.69
CA GLY A 19 10.24 2.28 -11.90
C GLY A 19 10.37 0.75 -11.85
N ALA A 20 10.57 0.16 -10.67
CA ALA A 20 10.56 -1.29 -10.51
C ALA A 20 9.17 -1.85 -10.85
N SER A 21 9.15 -2.98 -11.56
CA SER A 21 7.95 -3.77 -11.78
C SER A 21 7.46 -4.41 -10.49
N LYS A 22 6.19 -4.84 -10.48
CA LYS A 22 5.62 -5.54 -9.32
C LYS A 22 6.32 -6.84 -8.98
N ALA A 23 6.75 -7.58 -10.00
CA ALA A 23 7.51 -8.81 -9.82
C ALA A 23 8.88 -8.55 -9.15
N GLU A 24 9.54 -7.44 -9.49
CA GLU A 24 10.80 -7.04 -8.83
C GLU A 24 10.56 -6.62 -7.37
N ILE A 25 9.48 -5.88 -7.09
CA ILE A 25 9.10 -5.50 -5.73
C ILE A 25 8.78 -6.75 -4.89
N GLU A 26 7.97 -7.66 -5.42
CA GLU A 26 7.61 -8.92 -4.79
C GLU A 26 8.86 -9.76 -4.48
N SER A 27 9.70 -9.98 -5.49
CA SER A 27 10.95 -10.74 -5.35
C SER A 27 11.88 -10.13 -4.30
N PHE A 28 12.03 -8.80 -4.30
CA PHE A 28 12.84 -8.10 -3.31
C PHE A 28 12.29 -8.32 -1.88
N VAL A 29 10.98 -8.21 -1.70
CA VAL A 29 10.36 -8.35 -0.38
C VAL A 29 10.47 -9.78 0.15
N VAL A 30 10.22 -10.77 -0.69
CA VAL A 30 10.38 -12.20 -0.34
C VAL A 30 11.84 -12.49 0.03
N GLN A 31 12.81 -12.01 -0.76
CA GLN A 31 14.23 -12.32 -0.55
C GLN A 31 14.82 -11.64 0.69
N TRP A 32 14.54 -10.35 0.89
CA TRP A 32 15.20 -9.55 1.94
C TRP A 32 14.45 -9.54 3.26
N PHE A 33 13.13 -9.74 3.20
CA PHE A 33 12.27 -9.71 4.37
C PHE A 33 11.47 -10.99 4.52
N ASP A 34 11.81 -12.11 3.86
CA ASP A 34 11.29 -13.45 4.19
C ASP A 34 9.77 -13.44 4.48
N TYR A 35 9.03 -12.72 3.64
CA TYR A 35 7.59 -12.59 3.70
C TYR A 35 7.01 -13.58 2.71
N ASP A 36 6.02 -14.36 3.16
CA ASP A 36 5.31 -15.28 2.28
C ASP A 36 4.22 -14.53 1.52
N LEU A 37 4.41 -14.36 0.20
CA LEU A 37 3.47 -13.75 -0.72
C LEU A 37 2.85 -14.79 -1.67
N SER A 38 2.99 -16.08 -1.37
CA SER A 38 2.54 -17.17 -2.27
C SER A 38 1.03 -17.29 -2.38
N GLN A 39 0.28 -16.78 -1.40
CA GLN A 39 -1.18 -16.79 -1.42
C GLN A 39 -1.72 -15.69 -2.33
N SER A 40 -2.66 -16.06 -3.21
CA SER A 40 -3.41 -15.10 -4.01
C SER A 40 -4.49 -14.38 -3.19
N LEU A 41 -4.98 -13.24 -3.68
CA LEU A 41 -6.12 -12.53 -3.07
C LEU A 41 -7.35 -13.43 -2.91
N SER A 42 -7.59 -14.31 -3.87
CA SER A 42 -8.73 -15.22 -3.83
C SER A 42 -8.64 -16.24 -2.71
N GLU A 43 -7.43 -16.65 -2.33
CA GLU A 43 -7.18 -17.59 -1.23
C GLU A 43 -7.18 -16.89 0.13
N ILE A 44 -6.79 -15.61 0.17
CA ILE A 44 -6.76 -14.80 1.39
C ILE A 44 -8.17 -14.43 1.85
N ARG A 45 -9.02 -13.92 0.95
CA ARG A 45 -10.38 -13.42 1.25
C ARG A 45 -11.26 -14.32 2.13
N PRO A 46 -11.38 -15.64 1.89
CA PRO A 46 -12.26 -16.48 2.71
C PRO A 46 -11.72 -16.77 4.12
N ASN A 47 -10.40 -16.62 4.31
CA ASN A 47 -9.71 -17.12 5.51
C ASN A 47 -9.22 -16.00 6.44
N TYR A 48 -9.04 -14.78 5.92
CA TYR A 48 -8.54 -13.66 6.70
C TYR A 48 -9.59 -13.12 7.67
N ARG A 49 -9.20 -12.95 8.95
CA ARG A 49 -10.16 -12.65 10.03
C ARG A 49 -9.86 -11.36 10.81
N PHE A 50 -8.76 -10.66 10.51
CA PHE A 50 -8.12 -9.57 11.27
C PHE A 50 -6.85 -10.04 11.98
N ASP A 51 -5.72 -9.37 11.73
CA ASP A 51 -4.43 -9.63 12.37
C ASP A 51 -3.67 -8.30 12.61
N GLU A 52 -3.51 -7.92 13.87
CA GLU A 52 -2.83 -6.66 14.26
C GLU A 52 -1.29 -6.72 14.11
N SER A 53 -0.73 -7.89 13.80
CA SER A 53 0.71 -8.06 13.63
C SER A 53 1.16 -7.63 12.24
N CYS A 54 2.37 -7.07 12.17
CA CYS A 54 2.98 -6.77 10.87
C CYS A 54 3.20 -8.04 10.01
N GLN A 55 3.31 -9.22 10.62
CA GLN A 55 3.50 -10.47 9.89
C GLN A 55 2.21 -10.94 9.21
N GLY A 56 1.06 -10.70 9.83
CA GLY A 56 -0.24 -11.04 9.27
C GLY A 56 -0.96 -9.92 8.53
N THR A 57 -0.38 -8.72 8.41
CA THR A 57 -0.99 -7.62 7.64
C THR A 57 -0.16 -7.21 6.41
N VAL A 58 1.17 -7.16 6.53
CA VAL A 58 2.03 -6.67 5.44
C VAL A 58 1.95 -7.56 4.19
N PRO A 59 2.01 -8.90 4.28
CA PRO A 59 1.84 -9.78 3.12
C PRO A 59 0.53 -9.53 2.37
N GLN A 60 -0.57 -9.39 3.09
CA GLN A 60 -1.91 -9.25 2.55
C GLN A 60 -2.09 -7.92 1.83
N ALA A 61 -1.54 -6.84 2.39
CA ALA A 61 -1.53 -5.53 1.72
C ALA A 61 -0.63 -5.54 0.47
N LEU A 62 0.52 -6.21 0.52
CA LEU A 62 1.39 -6.38 -0.64
C LEU A 62 0.72 -7.19 -1.74
N THR A 63 0.09 -8.32 -1.43
CA THR A 63 -0.65 -9.13 -2.41
C THR A 63 -1.78 -8.30 -3.03
N ALA A 64 -2.51 -7.51 -2.25
CA ALA A 64 -3.54 -6.60 -2.77
C ALA A 64 -3.00 -5.58 -3.79
N PHE A 65 -1.79 -5.05 -3.54
CA PHE A 65 -1.10 -4.18 -4.48
C PHE A 65 -0.58 -4.96 -5.71
N ILE A 66 0.07 -6.11 -5.51
CA ILE A 66 0.69 -6.91 -6.57
C ILE A 66 -0.38 -7.31 -7.61
N GLU A 67 -1.52 -7.83 -7.17
CA GLU A 67 -2.61 -8.26 -8.06
C GLU A 67 -3.45 -7.10 -8.63
N SER A 68 -3.23 -5.86 -8.19
CA SER A 68 -4.05 -4.73 -8.68
C SER A 68 -3.78 -4.36 -10.14
N VAL A 69 -4.66 -3.60 -10.78
CA VAL A 69 -4.40 -3.00 -12.10
C VAL A 69 -4.48 -1.47 -12.13
N SER A 70 -4.85 -0.86 -11.00
CA SER A 70 -4.89 0.58 -10.80
C SER A 70 -4.83 0.91 -9.31
N TYR A 71 -4.65 2.20 -8.96
CA TYR A 71 -4.73 2.66 -7.58
C TYR A 71 -6.07 2.29 -6.93
N GLU A 72 -7.19 2.56 -7.60
CA GLU A 72 -8.51 2.27 -7.05
C GLU A 72 -8.71 0.77 -6.87
N ASP A 73 -8.21 -0.03 -7.80
CA ASP A 73 -8.26 -1.49 -7.71
C ASP A 73 -7.43 -2.02 -6.53
N ALA A 74 -6.24 -1.47 -6.26
CA ALA A 74 -5.45 -1.83 -5.08
C ALA A 74 -6.20 -1.56 -3.76
N ILE A 75 -6.86 -0.40 -3.65
CA ILE A 75 -7.68 -0.06 -2.49
C ILE A 75 -8.89 -1.00 -2.37
N ARG A 76 -9.58 -1.30 -3.47
CA ARG A 76 -10.71 -2.24 -3.48
C ARG A 76 -10.28 -3.65 -3.10
N ASN A 77 -9.13 -4.11 -3.58
CA ASN A 77 -8.55 -5.38 -3.21
C ASN A 77 -8.25 -5.43 -1.71
N ALA A 78 -7.57 -4.43 -1.16
CA ALA A 78 -7.29 -4.33 0.27
C ALA A 78 -8.56 -4.36 1.13
N ILE A 79 -9.59 -3.58 0.78
CA ILE A 79 -10.87 -3.56 1.50
C ILE A 79 -11.60 -4.91 1.36
N SER A 80 -11.52 -5.56 0.19
CA SER A 80 -12.20 -6.84 -0.04
C SER A 80 -11.66 -8.01 0.78
N ILE A 81 -10.43 -7.90 1.31
CA ILE A 81 -9.85 -8.88 2.24
C ILE A 81 -10.57 -8.87 3.59
N GLY A 82 -11.17 -7.73 3.98
CA GLY A 82 -11.79 -7.56 5.29
C GLY A 82 -10.76 -7.40 6.41
N GLY A 83 -11.14 -7.69 7.65
CA GLY A 83 -10.26 -7.52 8.81
C GLY A 83 -9.88 -6.05 9.04
N ASP A 84 -8.57 -5.77 9.15
CA ASP A 84 -8.00 -4.43 9.37
C ASP A 84 -7.89 -3.68 8.03
N SER A 85 -9.05 -3.42 7.42
CA SER A 85 -9.12 -2.86 6.07
C SER A 85 -8.56 -1.44 5.99
N ASP A 86 -8.58 -0.69 7.08
CA ASP A 86 -7.93 0.62 7.18
C ASP A 86 -6.41 0.48 7.10
N THR A 87 -5.78 -0.41 7.88
CA THR A 87 -4.33 -0.63 7.79
C THR A 87 -3.92 -1.22 6.45
N LEU A 88 -4.65 -2.21 5.93
CA LEU A 88 -4.40 -2.80 4.62
C LEU A 88 -4.50 -1.74 3.52
N GLY A 89 -5.53 -0.90 3.57
CA GLY A 89 -5.76 0.19 2.62
C GLY A 89 -4.67 1.25 2.68
N CYS A 90 -4.20 1.62 3.87
CA CYS A 90 -3.08 2.56 4.03
C CYS A 90 -1.78 2.03 3.40
N ILE A 91 -1.44 0.75 3.63
CA ILE A 91 -0.22 0.15 3.11
C ILE A 91 -0.32 -0.03 1.59
N ALA A 92 -1.37 -0.72 1.11
CA ALA A 92 -1.57 -0.98 -0.32
C ALA A 92 -1.70 0.34 -1.11
N GLY A 93 -2.41 1.32 -0.55
CA GLY A 93 -2.57 2.65 -1.13
C GLY A 93 -1.26 3.41 -1.26
N GLY A 94 -0.42 3.43 -0.23
CA GLY A 94 0.88 4.13 -0.29
C GLY A 94 1.82 3.55 -1.35
N ILE A 95 1.85 2.21 -1.49
CA ILE A 95 2.65 1.54 -2.53
C ILE A 95 2.03 1.78 -3.91
N ALA A 96 0.70 1.66 -4.03
CA ALA A 96 -0.01 1.88 -5.28
C ALA A 96 0.11 3.32 -5.78
N GLU A 97 0.08 4.31 -4.90
CA GLU A 97 0.30 5.71 -5.27
C GLU A 97 1.68 5.89 -5.92
N ALA A 98 2.71 5.33 -5.28
CA ALA A 98 4.08 5.39 -5.79
C ALA A 98 4.23 4.68 -7.14
N PHE A 99 3.56 3.55 -7.33
CA PHE A 99 3.67 2.73 -8.54
C PHE A 99 2.86 3.30 -9.73
N TYR A 100 1.63 3.75 -9.49
CA TYR A 100 0.72 4.22 -10.54
C TYR A 100 0.86 5.72 -10.85
N GLY A 101 1.79 6.42 -10.20
CA GLY A 101 2.06 7.84 -10.45
C GLY A 101 1.04 8.79 -9.81
N GLY A 102 0.41 8.37 -8.71
CA GLY A 102 -0.47 9.23 -7.91
C GLY A 102 -1.84 8.62 -7.61
N VAL A 103 -2.60 9.37 -6.81
CA VAL A 103 -3.99 9.05 -6.43
C VAL A 103 -4.97 9.68 -7.43
N PRO A 104 -5.99 8.94 -7.94
CA PRO A 104 -7.04 9.50 -8.78
C PRO A 104 -7.70 10.73 -8.15
N LYS A 105 -7.90 11.78 -8.94
CA LYS A 105 -8.34 13.11 -8.46
C LYS A 105 -9.61 13.05 -7.60
N ASN A 106 -10.61 12.28 -8.01
CA ASN A 106 -11.86 12.12 -7.27
C ASN A 106 -11.63 11.53 -5.87
N ILE A 107 -10.76 10.52 -5.75
CA ILE A 107 -10.41 9.88 -4.48
C ILE A 107 -9.58 10.83 -3.62
N LYS A 108 -8.56 11.47 -4.21
CA LYS A 108 -7.71 12.46 -3.51
C LYS A 108 -8.52 13.61 -2.92
N GLU A 109 -9.40 14.21 -3.72
CA GLU A 109 -10.24 15.32 -3.27
C GLU A 109 -11.28 14.88 -2.24
N ALA A 110 -11.82 13.66 -2.33
CA ALA A 110 -12.71 13.12 -1.31
C ALA A 110 -11.97 12.93 0.03
N ALA A 111 -10.78 12.32 0.01
CA ALA A 111 -9.95 12.14 1.20
C ALA A 111 -9.57 13.49 1.83
N LYS A 112 -9.14 14.47 1.03
CA LYS A 112 -8.77 15.82 1.52
C LYS A 112 -9.92 16.61 2.13
N ARG A 113 -11.18 16.29 1.80
CA ARG A 113 -12.36 16.89 2.44
C ARG A 113 -12.67 16.31 3.82
N ILE A 114 -12.20 15.09 4.10
CA ILE A 114 -12.37 14.42 5.38
C ILE A 114 -11.31 14.90 6.39
N LEU A 115 -10.10 15.18 5.91
CA LEU A 115 -9.01 15.68 6.76
C LEU A 115 -9.36 17.05 7.34
N ASP A 116 -9.05 17.23 8.63
CA ASP A 116 -9.02 18.54 9.24
C ASP A 116 -7.93 19.42 8.61
N ARG A 117 -7.93 20.70 9.00
CA ARG A 117 -7.02 21.70 8.44
C ARG A 117 -5.54 21.33 8.66
N ASP A 118 -5.20 20.82 9.84
CA ASP A 118 -3.80 20.60 10.23
C ASP A 118 -3.24 19.39 9.49
N LEU A 119 -3.99 18.28 9.44
CA LEU A 119 -3.63 17.09 8.67
C LEU A 119 -3.51 17.41 7.17
N ARG A 120 -4.46 18.20 6.64
CA ARG A 120 -4.42 18.62 5.24
C ARG A 120 -3.19 19.46 4.92
N MET A 121 -2.78 20.35 5.82
CA MET A 121 -1.56 21.16 5.66
C MET A 121 -0.29 20.30 5.65
N VAL A 122 -0.20 19.30 6.51
CA VAL A 122 0.95 18.37 6.55
C VAL A 122 1.04 17.60 5.23
N VAL A 123 -0.07 17.05 4.75
CA VAL A 123 -0.12 16.35 3.46
C VAL A 123 0.27 17.29 2.33
N ASP A 124 -0.33 18.47 2.23
CA ASP A 124 -0.06 19.41 1.14
C ASP A 124 1.41 19.88 1.12
N SER A 125 2.01 20.09 2.30
CA SER A 125 3.43 20.43 2.41
C SER A 125 4.35 19.29 1.97
N PHE A 126 4.01 18.05 2.35
CA PHE A 126 4.78 16.86 1.94
C PHE A 126 4.74 16.64 0.43
N TYR A 127 3.56 16.76 -0.20
CA TYR A 127 3.45 16.63 -1.66
C TYR A 127 4.19 17.75 -2.39
N HIS A 128 4.17 18.97 -1.85
CA HIS A 128 4.89 20.09 -2.42
C HIS A 128 6.40 19.86 -2.45
N GLU A 129 6.98 19.42 -1.34
CA GLU A 129 8.42 19.22 -1.21
C GLU A 129 8.93 17.97 -1.97
N TYR A 130 8.17 16.87 -1.94
CA TYR A 130 8.72 15.56 -2.33
C TYR A 130 8.05 14.90 -3.54
N ILE A 131 6.91 15.40 -4.04
CA ILE A 131 6.11 14.72 -5.08
C ILE A 131 5.89 15.57 -6.33
N ASN A 132 5.77 16.90 -6.22
CA ASN A 132 5.45 17.80 -7.35
C ASN A 132 6.61 18.04 -8.35
N HIS A 133 7.68 17.25 -8.31
CA HIS A 133 8.83 17.34 -9.21
C HIS A 133 8.93 16.19 -10.24
N ILE A 134 7.87 15.38 -10.37
CA ILE A 134 7.78 14.28 -11.34
C ILE A 134 6.72 14.61 -12.39
#